data_AF-A0A143H9P4-F1
#
_entry.id   AF-A0A143H9P4-F1
#
_cell.length_a   1.000
_cell.length_b   1.000
_cell.length_c   1.000
_cell.angle_alpha   90.00
_cell.angle_beta   90.00
_cell.angle_gamma   90.00
#
_symmetry.space_group_name_H-M   'P 1'
#
loop_
_entity.id
_entity.type
_entity.pdbx_description
1 polymer ?
#
loop_
_entity_poly.entity_id
_entity_poly.type
_entity_poly.pdbx_seq_one_letter_code
_entity_poly.pdbx_strand_id
1 'polypeptide(L)'
;MTADKLKEYFALFGGWLSTVLLLLQTLGLYFDWLNPESINAFVAVLMASVPFIIAAYGIYKNTYLVTKKAKLQEKELEKKGLK
;
A
#
# COMPACT_ATOMS: atom_id res chain seq x y z
N MET A 1 9.83 6.40 -8.73
CA MET A 1 8.89 7.19 -7.90
C MET A 1 9.37 7.11 -6.46
N THR A 2 9.61 8.24 -5.80
CA THR A 2 10.03 8.25 -4.38
C THR A 2 8.81 8.08 -3.47
N ALA A 3 9.01 7.61 -2.24
CA ALA A 3 7.92 7.44 -1.28
C ALA A 3 7.16 8.75 -1.04
N ASP A 4 7.85 9.89 -1.04
CA ASP A 4 7.23 11.19 -0.83
C ASP A 4 6.33 11.62 -2.00
N LYS A 5 6.74 11.33 -3.24
CA LYS A 5 5.88 11.58 -4.41
C LYS A 5 4.65 10.69 -4.44
N LEU A 6 4.76 9.46 -3.96
CA LEU A 6 3.60 8.57 -3.84
C LEU A 6 2.59 9.09 -2.79
N LYS A 7 3.08 9.62 -1.67
CA LYS A 7 2.24 10.26 -0.65
C LYS A 7 1.51 11.50 -1.20
N GLU A 8 2.21 12.34 -1.95
CA GLU A 8 1.61 13.49 -2.63
C GLU A 8 0.47 13.05 -3.57
N TYR A 9 0.67 11.99 -4.36
CA TYR A 9 -0.39 11.48 -5.23
C TYR A 9 -1.62 10.97 -4.48
N PHE A 10 -1.45 10.29 -3.34
CA PHE A 10 -2.60 9.88 -2.53
C PHE A 10 -3.36 11.06 -1.92
N ALA A 11 -2.65 12.13 -1.52
CA ALA A 11 -3.29 13.35 -1.05
C ALA A 11 -4.09 14.05 -2.17
N LEU A 12 -3.50 14.16 -3.37
CA LEU A 12 -4.20 14.69 -4.54
C LEU A 12 -5.43 13.86 -4.89
N PHE A 13 -5.32 12.53 -4.80
CA PHE A 13 -6.44 11.62 -5.03
C PHE A 13 -7.57 11.83 -4.02
N GLY A 14 -7.25 12.02 -2.73
CA GLY A 14 -8.23 12.36 -1.70
C GLY A 14 -8.96 13.68 -1.99
N GLY A 15 -8.22 14.73 -2.33
CA GLY A 15 -8.81 16.03 -2.69
C GLY A 15 -9.72 15.96 -3.93
N TRP A 16 -9.31 15.17 -4.92
CA TRP A 16 -10.15 14.89 -6.09
C TRP A 16 -11.44 14.15 -5.72
N LEU A 17 -11.36 13.10 -4.89
CA LEU A 17 -12.55 12.37 -4.41
C LEU A 17 -13.53 13.27 -3.66
N SER A 18 -13.05 14.18 -2.81
CA SER A 18 -13.89 15.18 -2.14
C SER A 18 -14.64 16.08 -3.12
N THR A 19 -13.99 16.43 -4.23
CA THR A 19 -14.60 17.27 -5.28
C THR A 19 -15.63 16.48 -6.10
N VAL A 20 -15.36 15.20 -6.38
CA VAL A 20 -16.34 14.31 -7.02
C VAL A 20 -17.56 14.13 -6.13
N LEU A 21 -17.38 13.94 -4.82
CA LEU A 21 -18.49 13.86 -3.87
C LEU A 21 -19.35 15.13 -3.90
N LEU A 22 -18.71 16.30 -3.90
CA LEU A 22 -19.42 17.59 -3.98
C LEU A 22 -20.28 17.67 -5.25
N LEU A 23 -19.72 17.28 -6.40
CA LEU A 23 -20.48 17.23 -7.67
C LEU A 23 -21.70 16.31 -7.55
N LEU A 24 -21.54 15.09 -7.02
CA LEU A 24 -22.63 14.14 -6.85
C LEU A 24 -23.73 14.72 -5.95
N GLN A 25 -23.36 15.39 -4.85
CA GLN A 25 -24.31 16.07 -3.98
C GLN A 25 -25.06 17.20 -4.71
N THR A 26 -24.39 17.96 -5.59
CA THR A 26 -25.05 18.99 -6.40
C THR A 26 -26.05 18.41 -7.41
N LEU A 27 -25.86 17.15 -7.82
CA LEU A 27 -26.80 16.40 -8.66
C LEU A 27 -27.92 15.72 -7.85
N GLY A 28 -27.97 15.93 -6.53
CA GLY A 28 -28.96 15.33 -5.63
C GLY A 28 -28.64 13.90 -5.19
N LEU A 29 -27.43 13.40 -5.43
CA LEU A 29 -26.97 12.10 -4.96
C LEU A 29 -26.25 12.26 -3.62
N TYR A 30 -26.87 11.75 -2.56
CA TYR A 30 -26.33 11.78 -1.21
C TYR A 30 -25.90 10.38 -0.77
N PHE A 31 -24.72 10.30 -0.16
CA PHE A 31 -24.13 9.06 0.33
C PHE A 31 -23.70 9.27 1.77
N ASP A 32 -24.43 8.71 2.74
CA ASP A 32 -24.13 8.92 4.17
C ASP A 32 -22.75 8.37 4.58
N TRP A 33 -22.30 7.32 3.89
CA TRP A 33 -21.02 6.66 4.13
C TRP A 33 -19.84 7.34 3.41
N LEU A 34 -20.08 8.13 2.37
CA LEU A 34 -19.03 8.83 1.62
C LEU A 34 -19.02 10.29 2.05
N ASN A 35 -18.15 10.60 3.01
CA ASN A 35 -18.04 11.88 3.66
C ASN A 35 -16.55 12.23 3.87
N PRO A 36 -16.22 13.44 4.34
CA PRO A 36 -14.83 13.85 4.52
C PRO A 36 -14.01 12.91 5.44
N GLU A 37 -14.64 12.34 6.48
CA GLU A 37 -13.97 11.43 7.40
C GLU A 37 -13.63 10.10 6.72
N SER A 38 -14.57 9.52 5.97
CA SER A 38 -14.32 8.26 5.27
C SER A 38 -13.34 8.41 4.11
N ILE A 39 -13.34 9.56 3.42
CA ILE A 39 -12.33 9.88 2.39
C ILE A 39 -10.93 9.99 3.04
N ASN A 40 -10.81 10.71 4.16
CA ASN A 40 -9.54 10.83 4.88
C ASN A 40 -9.04 9.47 5.40
N ALA A 41 -9.93 8.66 5.95
CA ALA A 41 -9.60 7.29 6.38
C ALA A 41 -9.12 6.44 5.20
N PHE A 42 -9.76 6.55 4.03
CA PHE A 42 -9.34 5.84 2.83
C PHE A 42 -7.94 6.25 2.36
N VAL A 43 -7.65 7.56 2.33
CA VAL A 43 -6.31 8.07 2.02
C VAL A 43 -5.29 7.54 3.04
N ALA A 44 -5.61 7.52 4.33
CA ALA A 44 -4.73 6.99 5.36
C ALA A 44 -4.42 5.50 5.16
N VAL A 45 -5.41 4.70 4.74
CA VAL A 45 -5.21 3.28 4.38
C VAL A 45 -4.24 3.15 3.20
N LEU A 46 -4.42 3.95 2.13
CA LEU A 46 -3.49 3.95 0.99
C LEU A 46 -2.07 4.30 1.43
N MET A 47 -1.92 5.30 2.29
CA MET A 47 -0.62 5.72 2.83
C MET A 47 0.05 4.63 3.66
N ALA A 48 -0.71 3.96 4.53
CA ALA A 48 -0.23 2.86 5.37
C ALA A 48 0.06 1.58 4.58
N SER A 49 -0.61 1.38 3.45
CA SER A 49 -0.39 0.20 2.60
C SER A 49 1.01 0.17 1.97
N VAL A 50 1.64 1.32 1.75
CA VAL A 50 2.97 1.42 1.14
C VAL A 50 4.05 0.70 1.95
N PRO A 51 4.32 1.07 3.21
CA PRO A 51 5.31 0.36 4.01
C PRO A 51 4.92 -1.11 4.23
N PHE A 52 3.63 -1.41 4.34
CA PHE A 52 3.14 -2.77 4.47
C PHE A 52 3.49 -3.64 3.26
N ILE A 53 3.24 -3.17 2.03
CA ILE A 53 3.57 -3.89 0.80
C ILE A 53 5.08 -4.08 0.67
N ILE A 54 5.88 -3.06 1.00
CA ILE A 54 7.35 -3.17 0.99
C ILE A 54 7.82 -4.25 1.97
N ALA A 55 7.29 -4.27 3.20
CA ALA A 55 7.61 -5.28 4.20
C ALA A 55 7.18 -6.68 3.74
N ALA A 56 5.94 -6.83 3.28
CA ALA A 56 5.41 -8.09 2.77
C ALA A 56 6.23 -8.63 1.58
N TYR A 57 6.64 -7.75 0.66
CA TYR A 57 7.51 -8.10 -0.47
C TYR A 57 8.91 -8.52 0.00
N GLY A 58 9.47 -7.81 0.99
CA GLY A 58 10.74 -8.17 1.61
C GLY A 58 10.70 -9.55 2.25
N ILE A 59 9.64 -9.85 3.00
CA ILE A 59 9.39 -11.19 3.57
C ILE A 59 9.28 -12.22 2.45
N TYR A 60 8.42 -12.00 1.45
CA TYR A 60 8.24 -12.93 0.33
C TYR A 60 9.56 -13.31 -0.36
N LYS A 61 10.47 -12.35 -0.54
CA LYS A 61 11.78 -12.59 -1.15
C LYS A 61 12.80 -13.23 -0.21
N ASN A 62 12.83 -12.84 1.06
CA ASN A 62 13.84 -13.27 2.03
C ASN A 62 13.47 -14.55 2.77
N THR A 63 12.19 -14.91 2.80
CA THR A 63 11.76 -16.15 3.41
C THR A 63 12.09 -17.31 2.47
N TYR A 64 13.02 -18.15 2.93
CA TYR A 64 13.48 -19.40 2.30
C TYR A 64 12.36 -20.38 1.92
N LEU A 65 11.15 -20.18 2.42
CA LEU A 65 9.99 -21.03 2.13
C LEU A 65 9.42 -20.81 0.73
N VAL A 66 9.46 -19.60 0.18
CA VAL A 66 8.58 -19.22 -0.94
C VAL A 66 9.29 -19.24 -2.30
N THR A 67 10.54 -18.79 -2.39
CA THR A 67 11.25 -18.73 -3.68
C THR A 67 12.31 -19.83 -3.80
N LYS A 68 12.38 -20.48 -4.99
CA LYS A 68 13.40 -21.52 -5.29
C LYS A 68 14.84 -21.01 -5.08
N LYS A 69 15.09 -19.72 -5.36
CA LYS A 69 16.39 -19.08 -5.16
C LYS A 69 16.78 -19.02 -3.69
N ALA A 70 15.84 -18.66 -2.81
CA ALA A 70 16.11 -18.63 -1.38
C ALA A 70 16.41 -20.06 -0.88
N LYS A 71 15.62 -21.09 -1.22
CA LYS A 71 15.93 -22.49 -0.83
C LYS A 71 17.32 -22.96 -1.26
N LEU A 72 17.77 -22.58 -2.46
CA LEU A 72 19.13 -22.88 -2.92
C LEU A 72 20.19 -22.15 -2.10
N GLN A 73 19.91 -20.89 -1.73
CA GLN A 73 20.80 -20.09 -0.89
C GLN A 73 20.89 -20.65 0.54
N GLU A 74 19.79 -21.14 1.11
CA GLU A 74 19.79 -21.84 2.40
C GLU A 74 20.67 -23.09 2.37
N LYS A 75 20.49 -23.96 1.37
CA LYS A 75 21.33 -25.17 1.20
C LYS A 75 22.81 -24.84 1.02
N GLU A 76 23.14 -23.75 0.31
CA GLU A 76 24.53 -23.31 0.14
C GLU A 76 25.12 -22.71 1.41
N LEU A 77 24.31 -22.03 2.24
CA LEU A 77 24.74 -21.52 3.54
C LEU A 77 24.98 -22.65 4.54
N GLU A 78 24.12 -23.67 4.57
CA GLU A 78 24.30 -24.89 5.37
C GLU A 78 25.58 -25.63 4.98
N LYS A 79 25.81 -25.85 3.68
CA LYS A 79 27.06 -26.49 3.18
C LYS A 79 28.32 -25.75 3.59
N LYS A 80 28.25 -24.43 3.75
CA LYS A 80 29.39 -23.57 4.11
C LYS A 80 29.52 -23.39 5.63
N GLY A 81 28.63 -23.96 6.44
CA GLY A 81 28.63 -23.81 7.89
C GLY A 81 28.36 -22.37 8.35
N LEU A 82 27.73 -21.56 7.50
CA LEU A 82 27.44 -20.14 7.75
C LEU A 82 26.03 -19.94 8.33
N LYS A 83 25.26 -21.01 8.51
CA LYS A 83 23.93 -21.06 9.08
C LYS A 83 23.71 -22.41 9.75
#